data_AF-A0A951AYC0-F1
#
_entry.id   AF-A0A951AYC0-F1
#
_cell.length_a   1.000
_cell.length_b   1.000
_cell.length_c   1.000
_cell.angle_alpha   90.00
_cell.angle_beta   90.00
_cell.angle_gamma   90.00
#
_symmetry.space_group_name_H-M   'P 1'
#
loop_
_entity.id
_entity.type
_entity.pdbx_description
1 polymer ?
#
loop_
_entity_poly.entity_id
_entity_poly.type
_entity_poly.pdbx_seq_one_letter_code
_entity_poly.pdbx_strand_id
1 'polypeptide(L)'
;MHYIAWAALGMVSYSTVTLMVKLATRTGELNAFAVLAIATTMVAVAAVANAWLAGVFVEKSAADFLKPSALYAYAAGLALTVAVGSLFKGLSLGPASVVVPVYGMFIIGGAVLGVLVLGEPMTIKRALGMALAVVGVVLVAG
;
A
#
# COMPACT_ATOMS: atom_id res chain seq x y z
N MET A 1 -0.24 3.85 21.17
CA MET A 1 -1.65 3.47 20.91
C MET A 1 -2.19 4.08 19.62
N HIS A 2 -2.00 5.38 19.35
CA HIS A 2 -2.59 6.05 18.17
C HIS A 2 -2.20 5.44 16.81
N TYR A 3 -0.93 5.07 16.58
CA TYR A 3 -0.49 4.50 15.29
C TYR A 3 -1.05 3.09 15.01
N ILE A 4 -1.36 2.31 16.05
CA ILE A 4 -1.98 0.97 15.90
C ILE A 4 -3.42 1.12 15.41
N ALA A 5 -4.14 2.13 15.91
CA ALA A 5 -5.49 2.42 15.44
C ALA A 5 -5.51 2.81 13.96
N TRP A 6 -4.56 3.66 13.52
CA TRP A 6 -4.40 3.99 12.09
C TRP A 6 -4.04 2.78 11.23
N ALA A 7 -3.17 1.90 11.73
CA ALA A 7 -2.85 0.65 11.04
C ALA A 7 -4.07 -0.29 10.92
N ALA A 8 -4.85 -0.42 12.00
CA ALA A 8 -6.07 -1.25 12.00
C ALA A 8 -7.14 -0.69 11.06
N LEU A 9 -7.36 0.63 11.06
CA LEU A 9 -8.28 1.29 10.14
C LEU A 9 -7.85 1.04 8.69
N GLY A 10 -6.56 1.25 8.39
CA GLY A 10 -6.00 0.99 7.07
C GLY A 10 -6.18 -0.46 6.63
N MET A 11 -5.92 -1.43 7.52
CA MET A 11 -6.12 -2.86 7.27
C MET A 11 -7.57 -3.18 6.89
N VAL A 12 -8.55 -2.68 7.65
CA VAL A 12 -9.98 -2.91 7.38
C VAL A 12 -10.37 -2.28 6.05
N SER A 13 -10.01 -1.02 5.82
CA SER A 13 -10.34 -0.32 4.57
C SER A 13 -9.71 -0.99 3.35
N TYR A 14 -8.44 -1.40 3.44
CA TYR A 14 -7.73 -2.07 2.33
C TYR A 14 -8.28 -3.46 2.05
N SER A 15 -8.76 -4.18 3.07
CA SER A 15 -9.44 -5.47 2.87
C SER A 15 -10.70 -5.30 2.01
N THR A 16 -11.47 -4.24 2.23
CA THR A 16 -12.67 -3.91 1.45
C THR A 16 -12.34 -3.57 -0.01
N VAL A 17 -11.19 -2.96 -0.31
CA VAL A 17 -10.75 -2.63 -1.68
C VAL A 17 -10.73 -3.88 -2.56
N THR A 18 -10.26 -5.01 -2.03
CA THR A 18 -10.21 -6.28 -2.76
C THR A 18 -11.57 -6.66 -3.34
N LEU A 19 -12.61 -6.62 -2.50
CA LEU A 19 -13.97 -6.96 -2.90
C LEU A 19 -14.50 -5.95 -3.94
N MET A 20 -14.29 -4.66 -3.69
CA MET A 20 -14.80 -3.61 -4.58
C MET A 20 -14.16 -3.67 -5.97
N VAL A 21 -12.84 -3.87 -6.06
CA VAL A 21 -12.14 -4.02 -7.34
C VAL A 21 -12.68 -5.22 -8.12
N LYS A 22 -12.83 -6.37 -7.45
CA LYS A 22 -13.40 -7.57 -8.06
C LYS A 22 -14.81 -7.36 -8.60
N LEU A 23 -15.67 -6.72 -7.81
CA LEU A 23 -17.04 -6.41 -8.23
C LEU A 23 -17.05 -5.43 -9.41
N ALA A 24 -16.23 -4.38 -9.36
CA ALA A 24 -16.15 -3.36 -10.41
C ALA A 24 -15.64 -3.91 -11.75
N THR A 25 -14.72 -4.88 -11.74
CA THR A 25 -14.19 -5.47 -12.98
C THR A 25 -15.00 -6.68 -13.49
N ARG A 26 -15.99 -7.17 -12.73
CA ARG A 26 -16.68 -8.44 -13.03
C ARG A 26 -17.52 -8.39 -14.30
N THR A 27 -18.14 -7.26 -14.60
CA THR A 27 -19.00 -7.07 -15.79
C THR A 27 -18.19 -6.89 -17.07
N GLY A 28 -16.89 -6.56 -16.95
CA GLY A 28 -16.03 -6.22 -18.07
C GLY A 28 -16.20 -4.80 -18.62
N GLU A 29 -17.20 -4.05 -18.14
CA GLU A 29 -17.45 -2.65 -18.54
C GLU A 29 -16.29 -1.73 -18.15
N LEU A 30 -15.70 -1.98 -16.97
CA LEU A 30 -14.51 -1.30 -16.49
C LEU A 30 -13.34 -2.28 -16.39
N ASN A 31 -12.23 -1.94 -17.04
CA ASN A 31 -10.98 -2.67 -16.85
C ASN A 31 -10.28 -2.24 -15.54
N ALA A 32 -9.30 -3.01 -15.08
CA ALA A 32 -8.58 -2.75 -13.84
C ALA A 32 -7.94 -1.35 -13.75
N PHE A 33 -7.44 -0.83 -14.87
CA PHE A 33 -6.78 0.48 -14.91
C PHE A 33 -7.79 1.63 -14.84
N ALA A 34 -9.00 1.46 -15.37
CA ALA A 34 -10.09 2.42 -15.21
C ALA A 34 -10.54 2.48 -13.74
N VAL A 35 -10.73 1.32 -13.10
CA VAL A 35 -11.07 1.24 -11.67
C VAL A 35 -9.96 1.86 -10.82
N LEU A 36 -8.69 1.58 -11.17
CA LEU A 36 -7.52 2.19 -10.53
C LEU A 36 -7.54 3.71 -10.64
N ALA A 37 -7.72 4.26 -11.84
CA ALA A 37 -7.71 5.70 -12.08
C ALA A 37 -8.77 6.43 -11.25
N ILE A 38 -9.99 5.88 -11.17
CA ILE A 38 -11.06 6.41 -10.33
C ILE A 38 -10.64 6.39 -8.86
N ALA A 39 -10.21 5.23 -8.36
CA ALA A 39 -9.82 5.05 -6.96
C ALA A 39 -8.65 5.96 -6.55
N THR A 40 -7.60 6.06 -7.37
CA THR A 40 -6.43 6.90 -7.08
C THR A 40 -6.75 8.38 -7.18
N THR A 41 -7.71 8.78 -8.02
CA THR A 41 -8.17 10.18 -8.08
C THR A 41 -8.86 10.57 -6.78
N MET A 42 -9.73 9.71 -6.24
CA MET A 42 -10.37 9.94 -4.93
C MET A 42 -9.33 10.05 -3.81
N VAL A 43 -8.32 9.17 -3.81
CA VAL A 43 -7.21 9.22 -2.85
C VAL A 43 -6.40 10.50 -3.00
N ALA A 44 -6.08 10.92 -4.23
CA ALA A 44 -5.32 12.14 -4.49
C ALA A 44 -6.06 13.39 -3.98
N VAL A 45 -7.36 13.50 -4.27
CA VAL A 45 -8.20 14.60 -3.77
C VAL A 45 -8.21 14.63 -2.24
N ALA A 46 -8.45 13.48 -1.60
CA ALA A 46 -8.43 13.38 -0.15
C ALA A 46 -7.05 13.73 0.45
N ALA A 47 -5.96 13.28 -0.17
CA ALA A 47 -4.61 13.57 0.29
C ALA A 47 -4.28 15.06 0.22
N VAL A 48 -4.64 15.72 -0.90
CA VAL A 48 -4.47 17.16 -1.07
C VAL A 48 -5.32 17.93 -0.05
N ALA A 49 -6.59 17.54 0.12
CA ALA A 49 -7.47 18.18 1.10
C ALA A 49 -6.91 18.07 2.53
N ASN A 50 -6.44 16.88 2.94
CA ASN A 50 -5.83 16.68 4.26
C ASN A 50 -4.56 17.52 4.45
N ALA A 51 -3.68 17.57 3.44
CA ALA A 51 -2.46 18.35 3.51
C ALA A 51 -2.74 19.87 3.57
N TRP A 52 -3.78 20.33 2.87
CA TRP A 52 -4.23 21.72 2.90
C TRP A 52 -4.84 22.08 4.26
N LEU A 53 -5.75 21.25 4.79
CA LEU A 53 -6.36 21.44 6.11
C LEU A 53 -5.32 21.40 7.25
N ALA A 54 -4.26 20.62 7.10
CA ALA A 54 -3.15 20.58 8.04
C ALA A 54 -2.17 21.77 7.90
N GLY A 55 -2.41 22.70 6.97
CA GLY A 55 -1.57 23.90 6.77
C GLY A 55 -0.18 23.61 6.19
N VAL A 56 0.07 22.40 5.66
CA VAL A 56 1.41 21.94 5.25
C VAL A 56 2.00 22.76 4.11
N PHE A 57 1.15 23.44 3.32
CA PHE A 57 1.55 24.23 2.17
C PHE A 57 1.73 25.72 2.45
N VAL A 58 1.39 26.21 3.65
CA VAL A 58 1.32 27.66 3.94
C VAL A 58 2.69 28.34 3.87
N GLU A 59 3.77 27.64 4.25
CA GLU A 59 5.12 28.22 4.31
C GLU A 59 6.10 27.59 3.31
N LYS A 60 5.63 26.74 2.39
CA LYS A 60 6.52 26.03 1.46
C LYS A 60 6.84 26.84 0.21
N SER A 61 8.12 26.91 -0.11
CA SER A 61 8.68 27.45 -1.35
C SER A 61 8.79 26.35 -2.42
N ALA A 62 8.85 26.74 -3.70
CA ALA A 62 9.16 25.82 -4.80
C ALA A 62 10.49 25.05 -4.58
N ALA A 63 11.46 25.66 -3.90
CA ALA A 63 12.73 25.02 -3.57
C ALA A 63 12.58 23.84 -2.59
N ASP A 64 11.54 23.82 -1.75
CA ASP A 64 11.31 22.72 -0.80
C ASP A 64 10.94 21.42 -1.50
N PHE A 65 10.41 21.49 -2.72
CA PHE A 65 10.06 20.35 -3.55
C PHE A 65 11.27 19.72 -4.27
N LEU A 66 12.45 20.32 -4.16
CA LEU A 66 13.70 19.79 -4.73
C LEU A 66 14.65 19.27 -3.64
N LYS A 67 14.29 19.41 -2.36
CA LYS A 67 15.08 18.90 -1.22
C LYS A 67 15.10 17.37 -1.20
N PRO A 68 16.12 16.73 -0.59
CA PRO A 68 16.20 15.27 -0.50
C PRO A 68 14.94 14.60 0.08
N SER A 69 14.25 15.24 1.03
CA SER A 69 12.98 14.75 1.56
C SER A 69 11.86 14.67 0.51
N ALA A 70 11.83 15.61 -0.44
CA ALA A 70 10.90 15.56 -1.57
C ALA A 70 11.26 14.43 -2.54
N LEU A 71 12.55 14.12 -2.73
CA LEU A 71 12.98 12.97 -3.54
C LEU A 71 12.43 11.64 -2.99
N TYR A 72 12.45 11.44 -1.67
CA TYR A 72 11.81 10.27 -1.06
C TYR A 72 10.29 10.25 -1.26
N ALA A 73 9.64 11.41 -1.29
CA ALA A 73 8.20 11.49 -1.61
C ALA A 73 7.92 11.10 -3.06
N TYR A 74 8.74 11.53 -4.02
CA TYR A 74 8.62 11.11 -5.42
C TYR A 74 8.90 9.61 -5.59
N ALA A 75 9.95 9.09 -4.93
CA ALA A 75 10.25 7.65 -4.94
C ALA A 75 9.10 6.83 -4.34
N ALA A 76 8.50 7.29 -3.24
CA ALA A 76 7.31 6.69 -2.65
C ALA A 76 6.13 6.71 -3.62
N GLY A 77 5.92 7.81 -4.35
CA GLY A 77 4.90 7.90 -5.40
C GLY A 77 5.11 6.86 -6.51
N LEU A 78 6.33 6.75 -7.04
CA LEU A 78 6.67 5.75 -8.07
C LEU A 78 6.45 4.31 -7.58
N ALA A 79 6.93 4.00 -6.39
CA ALA A 79 6.71 2.69 -5.78
C ALA A 79 5.21 2.38 -5.58
N LEU A 80 4.44 3.38 -5.12
CA LEU A 80 3.00 3.26 -4.93
C LEU A 80 2.26 3.04 -6.24
N THR A 81 2.63 3.73 -7.32
CA THR A 81 2.05 3.52 -8.65
C THR A 81 2.19 2.07 -9.10
N VAL A 82 3.39 1.49 -8.95
CA VAL A 82 3.64 0.08 -9.30
C VAL A 82 2.87 -0.87 -8.37
N ALA A 83 2.89 -0.61 -7.06
CA ALA A 83 2.23 -1.44 -6.06
C ALA A 83 0.71 -1.52 -6.27
N VAL A 84 0.02 -0.38 -6.36
CA VAL A 84 -1.45 -0.37 -6.50
C VAL A 84 -1.87 -0.82 -7.90
N GLY A 85 -1.11 -0.45 -8.94
CA GLY A 85 -1.39 -0.89 -10.31
C GLY A 85 -1.29 -2.41 -10.47
N SER A 86 -0.22 -3.01 -9.93
CA SER A 86 -0.05 -4.47 -9.96
C SER A 86 -1.12 -5.20 -9.13
N LEU A 87 -1.53 -4.67 -7.96
CA LEU A 87 -2.61 -5.25 -7.17
C LEU A 87 -3.94 -5.27 -7.94
N PHE A 88 -4.37 -4.12 -8.47
CA PHE A 88 -5.65 -4.01 -9.16
C PHE A 88 -5.67 -4.91 -10.40
N LYS A 89 -4.57 -4.91 -11.16
CA LYS A 89 -4.43 -5.80 -12.30
C LYS A 89 -4.47 -7.27 -11.87
N GLY A 90 -3.73 -7.65 -10.83
CA GLY A 90 -3.74 -9.02 -10.28
C GLY A 90 -5.13 -9.48 -9.87
N LEU A 91 -5.88 -8.64 -9.14
CA LEU A 91 -7.25 -8.94 -8.69
C LEU A 91 -8.24 -9.12 -9.86
N SER A 92 -8.03 -8.41 -10.96
CA SER A 92 -8.84 -8.57 -12.17
C SER A 92 -8.54 -9.88 -12.93
N LEU A 93 -7.33 -10.42 -12.78
CA LEU A 93 -6.86 -11.60 -13.51
C LEU A 93 -7.05 -12.91 -12.75
N GLY A 94 -6.92 -12.89 -11.42
CA GLY A 94 -6.85 -14.10 -10.60
C GLY A 94 -7.77 -14.06 -9.39
N PRO A 95 -7.94 -15.20 -8.68
CA PRO A 95 -8.73 -15.28 -7.45
C PRO A 95 -8.14 -14.41 -6.33
N ALA A 96 -9.00 -13.73 -5.57
CA ALA A 96 -8.57 -12.88 -4.45
C ALA A 96 -7.86 -13.70 -3.36
N SER A 97 -8.27 -14.96 -3.17
CA SER A 97 -7.66 -15.88 -2.20
C SER A 97 -6.20 -16.21 -2.48
N VAL A 98 -5.71 -15.97 -3.71
CA VAL A 98 -4.29 -16.16 -4.07
C VAL A 98 -3.59 -14.82 -4.15
N VAL A 99 -4.20 -13.84 -4.82
CA VAL A 99 -3.57 -12.53 -5.06
C VAL A 99 -3.34 -11.76 -3.76
N VAL A 100 -4.33 -11.74 -2.85
CA VAL A 100 -4.24 -10.94 -1.62
C VAL A 100 -3.18 -11.47 -0.66
N PRO A 101 -3.10 -12.78 -0.35
CA PRO A 101 -2.05 -13.29 0.53
C PRO A 101 -0.65 -13.07 -0.05
N VAL A 102 -0.47 -13.32 -1.35
CA VAL A 102 0.82 -13.09 -2.02
C VAL A 102 1.22 -11.62 -1.97
N TYR A 103 0.30 -10.71 -2.31
CA TYR A 103 0.54 -9.27 -2.23
C TYR A 103 0.80 -8.83 -0.77
N GLY A 104 0.09 -9.43 0.19
CA GLY A 104 0.22 -9.19 1.62
C GLY A 104 1.62 -9.47 2.18
N MET A 105 2.46 -10.24 1.48
CA MET A 105 3.86 -10.45 1.87
C MET A 105 4.70 -9.17 1.86
N PHE A 106 4.19 -8.04 1.36
CA PHE A 106 4.84 -6.74 1.49
C PHE A 106 5.16 -6.40 2.96
N ILE A 107 4.42 -6.93 3.94
CA ILE A 107 4.73 -6.74 5.37
C ILE A 107 6.13 -7.27 5.74
N ILE A 108 6.57 -8.34 5.09
CA ILE A 108 7.90 -8.92 5.28
C ILE A 108 8.94 -8.03 4.61
N GLY A 109 8.67 -7.57 3.38
CA GLY A 109 9.52 -6.61 2.69
C GLY A 109 9.72 -5.33 3.50
N GLY A 110 8.65 -4.77 4.06
CA GLY A 110 8.69 -3.61 4.95
C GLY A 110 9.51 -3.85 6.21
N ALA A 111 9.34 -5.01 6.85
CA ALA A 111 10.12 -5.36 8.04
C ALA A 111 11.61 -5.56 7.73
N VAL A 112 11.96 -6.18 6.60
CA VAL A 112 13.34 -6.34 6.14
C VAL A 112 13.96 -4.98 5.84
N LEU A 113 13.25 -4.09 5.13
CA LEU A 113 13.72 -2.74 4.86
C LEU A 113 13.86 -1.91 6.16
N GLY A 114 12.96 -2.09 7.14
CA GLY A 114 13.08 -1.47 8.45
C GLY A 114 14.36 -1.88 9.17
N VAL A 115 14.73 -3.16 9.12
CA VAL A 115 15.99 -3.64 9.69
C VAL A 115 17.20 -3.13 8.91
N LEU A 116 17.21 -3.27 7.58
CA LEU A 116 18.38 -2.99 6.75
C LEU A 116 18.65 -1.50 6.53
N VAL A 117 17.60 -0.70 6.38
CA VAL A 117 17.69 0.72 6.01
C VAL A 117 17.47 1.63 7.21
N LEU A 118 16.51 1.29 8.08
CA LEU A 118 16.17 2.12 9.26
C LEU A 118 16.92 1.70 10.53
N GLY A 119 17.67 0.58 10.48
CA GLY A 119 18.45 0.07 11.63
C GLY A 119 17.57 -0.49 12.76
N GLU A 120 16.34 -0.90 12.46
CA GLU A 120 15.47 -1.47 13.48
C GLU A 120 16.04 -2.79 14.04
N PRO A 121 15.90 -3.05 15.36
CA PRO A 121 16.45 -4.25 15.96
C PRO A 121 15.77 -5.52 15.43
N MET A 122 16.57 -6.42 14.87
CA MET A 122 16.11 -7.76 14.49
C MET A 122 16.20 -8.68 15.70
N THR A 123 15.05 -9.15 16.17
CA THR A 123 14.99 -10.17 17.24
C THR A 123 14.68 -11.54 16.64
N ILE A 124 15.10 -12.60 17.32
CA ILE A 124 14.79 -13.98 16.91
C ILE A 124 13.28 -14.18 16.76
N LYS A 125 12.47 -13.58 17.66
CA LYS A 125 11.01 -13.64 17.59
C LYS A 125 10.46 -13.02 16.30
N ARG A 126 11.00 -11.86 15.88
CA ARG A 126 10.60 -11.20 14.62
C ARG A 126 10.96 -12.05 13.41
N ALA A 127 12.18 -12.61 13.39
CA ALA A 127 12.62 -13.48 12.30
C ALA A 127 11.75 -14.75 12.18
N LEU A 128 11.46 -15.41 13.29
CA LEU A 128 10.55 -16.56 13.32
C LEU A 128 9.13 -16.18 12.89
N GLY A 129 8.63 -15.03 13.34
CA GLY A 129 7.32 -14.52 12.93
C GLY A 129 7.23 -14.28 11.41
N MET A 130 8.27 -13.71 10.81
CA MET A 130 8.34 -13.55 9.35
C MET A 130 8.36 -14.89 8.63
N ALA A 131 9.18 -15.85 9.09
CA ALA A 131 9.24 -17.19 8.48
C ALA A 131 7.89 -17.91 8.54
N LEU A 132 7.22 -17.87 9.70
CA LEU A 132 5.88 -18.44 9.87
C LEU A 132 4.83 -17.73 9.00
N ALA A 133 4.94 -16.40 8.83
CA ALA A 133 4.07 -15.65 7.93
C ALA A 133 4.25 -16.10 6.46
N VAL A 134 5.50 -16.31 6.00
CA VAL A 134 5.76 -16.88 4.65
C VAL A 134 5.08 -18.23 4.50
N VAL A 135 5.31 -19.14 5.44
CA VAL A 135 4.70 -20.48 5.42
C VAL A 135 3.18 -20.38 5.39
N GLY A 136 2.59 -19.52 6.23
CA GLY A 136 1.15 -19.27 6.25
C GLY A 136 0.62 -18.78 4.90
N VAL A 137 1.29 -17.82 4.26
CA VAL A 137 0.88 -17.34 2.93
C VAL A 137 1.00 -18.44 1.88
N VAL A 138 2.08 -19.22 1.87
CA VAL A 138 2.26 -20.34 0.93
C VAL A 138 1.14 -21.36 1.09
N LEU A 139 0.73 -21.68 2.32
CA LEU A 139 -0.36 -22.61 2.59
C LEU A 139 -1.75 -22.07 2.21
N VAL A 140 -1.96 -20.74 2.28
CA VAL A 140 -3.24 -20.12 1.90
C VAL A 140 -3.35 -19.91 0.40
N ALA A 141 -2.23 -19.61 -0.27
CA ALA A 141 -2.19 -19.26 -1.69
C ALA A 141 -1.85 -20.44 -2.62
N GLY A 142 -1.36 -21.56 -2.07
CA GLY A 142 -1.09 -22.82 -2.78
C GLY A 142 -2.30 -23.75 -2.78
#